data_AF-A0A6P6V228-F1
#
_entry.id   AF-A0A6P6V228-F1
#
_cell.length_a   1.000
_cell.length_b   1.000
_cell.length_c   1.000
_cell.angle_alpha   90.00
_cell.angle_beta   90.00
_cell.angle_gamma   90.00
#
_symmetry.space_group_name_H-M   'P 1'
#
loop_
_entity.id
_entity.type
_entity.pdbx_description
1 polymer ?
#
loop_
_entity_poly.entity_id
_entity_poly.type
_entity_poly.pdbx_seq_one_letter_code
_entity_poly.pdbx_strand_id
1 'polypeptide(L)'
;MNLEDAGAHRKLNLQELEEIRNEAYENALIYKERSRAFHDQQISKKTFVVGQEVLLYQSRLKLFPVEIQSAKTNNKFVVNGHRLKHYYEGFPSGEVETIRLDVLTCPN
;
A
#
# COMPACT_ATOMS: atom_id res chain seq x y z
N MET A 1 19.66 -6.99 57.69
CA MET A 1 18.87 -6.14 56.77
C MET A 1 17.48 -6.05 57.33
N ASN A 2 16.92 -4.85 57.51
CA ASN A 2 15.57 -4.67 58.03
C ASN A 2 14.55 -5.16 57.00
N LEU A 3 13.56 -5.93 57.47
CA LEU A 3 12.53 -6.52 56.63
C LEU A 3 11.63 -5.45 55.96
N GLU A 4 11.38 -4.34 56.67
CA GLU A 4 10.59 -3.20 56.18
C GLU A 4 11.28 -2.47 55.01
N ASP A 5 12.59 -2.22 55.12
CA ASP A 5 13.38 -1.57 54.07
C ASP A 5 13.43 -2.42 52.80
N ALA A 6 13.53 -3.74 52.94
CA ALA A 6 13.48 -4.68 51.83
C ALA A 6 12.10 -4.70 51.14
N GLY A 7 11.02 -4.59 51.92
CA GLY A 7 9.66 -4.49 51.40
C GLY A 7 9.44 -3.20 50.60
N ALA A 8 9.89 -2.06 51.12
CA ALA A 8 9.82 -0.77 50.44
C ALA A 8 10.61 -0.77 49.12
N HIS A 9 11.84 -1.31 49.13
CA HIS A 9 12.67 -1.40 47.94
C HIS A 9 12.04 -2.29 46.86
N ARG A 10 11.42 -3.42 47.24
CA ARG A 10 10.71 -4.29 46.29
C ARG A 10 9.52 -3.56 45.65
N LYS A 11 8.77 -2.79 46.44
CA LYS A 11 7.63 -2.01 45.94
C LYS A 11 8.07 -0.96 44.92
N LEU A 12 9.16 -0.25 45.19
CA LEU A 12 9.74 0.72 44.24
C LEU A 12 10.16 0.04 42.94
N ASN A 13 10.90 -1.07 43.02
CA ASN A 13 11.32 -1.81 41.82
C ASN A 13 10.13 -2.26 40.95
N LEU A 14 9.03 -2.71 41.58
CA LEU A 14 7.83 -3.11 40.85
C LEU A 14 7.16 -1.92 40.16
N GLN A 15 7.14 -0.76 40.81
CA GLN A 15 6.59 0.45 40.22
C GLN A 15 7.44 0.93 39.03
N GLU A 16 8.76 0.91 39.15
CA GLU A 16 9.66 1.24 38.04
C GLU A 16 9.44 0.31 36.83
N LEU A 17 9.27 -1.00 37.07
CA LEU A 17 8.97 -1.96 36.00
C LEU A 17 7.61 -1.69 35.33
N GLU A 18 6.60 -1.30 36.11
CA GLU A 18 5.28 -0.92 35.60
C GLU A 18 5.38 0.33 34.70
N GLU A 19 6.15 1.33 35.12
CA GLU A 19 6.38 2.58 34.38
C GLU A 19 7.11 2.31 33.06
N ILE A 20 8.20 1.53 33.08
CA ILE A 20 8.94 1.14 31.86
C ILE A 20 8.03 0.41 30.87
N ARG A 21 7.17 -0.49 31.37
CA ARG A 21 6.23 -1.23 30.52
C ARG A 21 5.21 -0.29 29.87
N ASN A 22 4.66 0.65 30.64
CA ASN A 22 3.67 1.60 30.13
C ASN A 22 4.30 2.53 29.09
N GLU A 23 5.50 3.05 29.36
CA GLU A 23 6.26 3.86 28.41
C GLU A 23 6.54 3.09 27.10
N ALA A 24 6.93 1.82 27.18
CA ALA A 24 7.14 0.99 26.00
C ALA A 24 5.86 0.83 25.16
N TYR A 25 4.70 0.66 25.78
CA TYR A 25 3.43 0.57 25.07
C TYR A 25 3.01 1.89 24.41
N GLU A 26 3.16 3.02 25.11
CA GLU A 26 2.88 4.34 24.56
C GLU A 26 3.80 4.64 23.38
N ASN A 27 5.09 4.38 23.51
CA ASN A 27 6.06 4.54 22.42
C ASN A 27 5.72 3.67 21.21
N ALA A 28 5.32 2.41 21.43
CA ALA A 28 4.91 1.52 20.36
C ALA A 28 3.64 2.02 19.64
N LEU A 29 2.68 2.59 20.39
CA LEU A 29 1.47 3.20 19.81
C LEU A 29 1.82 4.41 18.95
N ILE A 30 2.64 5.33 19.46
CA ILE A 30 3.11 6.52 18.75
C ILE A 30 3.85 6.13 17.48
N TYR A 31 4.74 5.15 17.54
CA TYR A 31 5.48 4.69 16.37
C TYR A 31 4.53 4.16 15.29
N LYS A 32 3.58 3.29 15.66
CA LYS A 32 2.59 2.74 14.72
C LYS A 32 1.73 3.83 14.08
N GLU A 33 1.31 4.81 14.87
CA GLU A 33 0.51 5.93 14.36
C GLU A 33 1.31 6.79 13.39
N ARG A 34 2.57 7.13 13.72
CA ARG A 34 3.46 7.87 12.83
C ARG A 34 3.73 7.11 11.53
N SER A 35 4.00 5.81 11.61
CA SER A 35 4.20 4.98 10.42
C SER A 35 2.95 4.90 9.55
N ARG A 36 1.75 4.79 10.16
CA ARG A 36 0.49 4.83 9.42
C ARG A 36 0.27 6.18 8.74
N ALA A 37 0.44 7.28 9.47
CA ALA A 37 0.28 8.62 8.92
C ALA A 37 1.26 8.88 7.76
N PHE A 38 2.51 8.48 7.90
CA PHE A 38 3.51 8.57 6.83
C PHE A 38 3.12 7.72 5.62
N HIS A 39 2.68 6.47 5.85
CA HIS A 39 2.23 5.60 4.78
C HIS A 39 1.03 6.19 4.05
N ASP A 40 0.00 6.64 4.77
CA ASP A 40 -1.21 7.23 4.21
C ASP A 40 -0.91 8.51 3.43
N GLN A 41 0.06 9.32 3.88
CA GLN A 41 0.56 10.48 3.13
C GLN A 41 1.29 10.06 1.83
N GLN A 42 2.03 8.95 1.86
CA GLN A 42 2.71 8.42 0.67
C GLN A 42 1.78 7.70 -0.31
N ILE A 43 0.57 7.34 0.09
CA ILE A 43 -0.46 6.86 -0.84
C ILE A 43 -0.85 8.03 -1.75
N SER A 44 -0.18 8.12 -2.89
CA SER A 44 -0.54 9.07 -3.94
C SER A 44 -1.98 8.82 -4.37
N LYS A 45 -2.87 9.79 -4.09
CA LYS A 45 -4.21 9.81 -4.64
C LYS A 45 -4.09 10.12 -6.13
N LYS A 46 -4.14 9.09 -6.96
CA LYS A 46 -4.15 9.26 -8.41
C LYS A 46 -5.53 9.76 -8.82
N THR A 47 -5.62 11.02 -9.21
CA THR A 47 -6.83 11.60 -9.80
C THR A 47 -6.76 11.44 -11.31
N PHE A 48 -7.74 10.75 -11.90
CA PHE A 48 -7.84 10.56 -13.35
C PHE A 48 -8.98 11.42 -13.89
N VAL A 49 -8.75 12.07 -15.03
CA VAL A 49 -9.79 12.80 -15.76
C VAL A 49 -10.29 11.95 -16.92
N VAL A 50 -11.58 12.04 -17.26
CA VAL A 50 -12.15 11.35 -18.41
C VAL A 50 -11.42 11.79 -19.68
N GLY A 51 -10.97 10.82 -20.49
CA GLY A 51 -10.20 11.06 -21.71
C GLY A 51 -8.67 11.09 -21.53
N GLN A 52 -8.16 10.92 -20.31
CA GLN A 52 -6.73 10.82 -20.05
C GLN A 52 -6.15 9.47 -20.47
N GLU A 53 -4.99 9.47 -21.13
CA GLU A 53 -4.25 8.23 -21.42
C GLU A 53 -3.57 7.66 -20.16
N VAL A 54 -3.76 6.36 -19.95
CA VAL A 54 -3.30 5.65 -18.76
C VAL A 54 -2.68 4.30 -19.14
N LEU A 55 -1.62 3.91 -18.43
CA LEU A 55 -1.02 2.59 -18.56
C LEU A 55 -1.65 1.62 -17.56
N LEU A 56 -2.03 0.45 -18.06
CA LEU A 56 -2.57 -0.64 -17.24
C LEU A 56 -1.46 -1.62 -16.83
N TYR A 57 -1.20 -1.74 -15.54
CA TYR A 57 -0.27 -2.72 -15.00
C TYR A 57 -0.98 -4.05 -14.61
N GLN A 58 -0.31 -5.20 -14.77
CA GLN A 58 -0.83 -6.50 -14.35
C GLN A 58 -0.55 -6.72 -12.84
N SER A 59 -1.42 -6.18 -11.97
CA SER A 59 -1.40 -6.48 -10.54
C SER A 59 -2.49 -7.49 -10.17
N ARG A 60 -2.17 -8.43 -9.26
CA ARG A 60 -3.11 -9.46 -8.76
C ARG A 60 -4.08 -8.96 -7.69
N LEU A 61 -3.92 -7.72 -7.22
CA LEU A 61 -4.75 -7.14 -6.16
C LEU A 61 -6.13 -6.70 -6.68
N LYS A 62 -7.18 -6.84 -5.87
CA LYS A 62 -8.59 -6.48 -6.19
C LYS A 62 -9.13 -5.45 -5.19
N LEU A 63 -8.66 -4.20 -5.28
CA LEU A 63 -8.90 -3.18 -4.26
C LEU A 63 -10.01 -2.18 -4.63
N PHE A 64 -10.21 -1.83 -5.91
CA PHE A 64 -11.38 -1.01 -6.36
C PHE A 64 -11.57 -1.02 -7.88
N PRO A 65 -12.77 -1.27 -8.43
CA PRO A 65 -13.02 -1.29 -9.87
C PRO A 65 -13.06 0.12 -10.50
N VAL A 66 -12.42 0.30 -11.66
CA VAL A 66 -12.44 1.48 -12.51
C VAL A 66 -12.71 1.02 -13.94
N GLU A 67 -13.72 1.58 -14.59
CA GLU A 67 -13.98 1.36 -16.02
C GLU A 67 -13.00 2.19 -16.86
N ILE A 68 -12.35 1.54 -17.82
CA ILE A 68 -11.46 2.20 -18.79
C ILE A 68 -11.89 1.85 -20.21
N GLN A 69 -11.64 2.79 -21.13
CA GLN A 69 -11.91 2.64 -22.56
C GLN A 69 -10.59 2.64 -23.33
N SER A 70 -10.39 1.63 -24.17
CA SER A 70 -9.22 1.57 -25.06
C SER A 70 -9.39 2.52 -26.24
N ALA A 71 -8.45 3.45 -26.43
CA ALA A 71 -8.46 4.37 -27.57
C ALA A 71 -8.37 3.65 -28.93
N LYS A 72 -7.68 2.49 -28.99
CA LYS A 72 -7.47 1.74 -30.23
C LYS A 72 -8.65 0.85 -30.62
N THR A 73 -9.31 0.24 -29.65
CA THR A 73 -10.35 -0.77 -29.89
C THR A 73 -11.75 -0.32 -29.49
N ASN A 74 -11.87 0.85 -28.86
CA ASN A 74 -13.12 1.40 -28.34
C ASN A 74 -13.85 0.52 -27.30
N ASN A 75 -13.19 -0.55 -26.85
CA ASN A 75 -13.73 -1.49 -25.87
C ASN A 75 -13.62 -0.91 -24.45
N LYS A 76 -14.69 -1.10 -23.67
CA LYS A 76 -14.75 -0.75 -22.24
C LYS A 76 -14.53 -1.97 -21.37
N PHE A 77 -13.74 -1.84 -20.30
CA PHE A 77 -13.49 -2.93 -19.36
C PHE A 77 -13.13 -2.40 -17.97
N VAL A 78 -13.45 -3.18 -16.95
CA VAL A 78 -13.27 -2.80 -15.53
C VAL A 78 -11.97 -3.39 -14.99
N VAL A 79 -11.10 -2.53 -14.45
CA VAL A 79 -9.81 -2.89 -13.87
C VAL A 79 -9.72 -2.42 -12.42
N ASN A 80 -8.82 -2.98 -11.63
CA ASN A 80 -8.52 -2.38 -10.32
C ASN A 80 -7.83 -1.02 -10.57
N GLY A 81 -8.36 0.10 -10.07
CA GLY A 81 -7.80 1.42 -10.34
C GLY A 81 -6.39 1.63 -9.77
N HIS A 82 -5.97 0.82 -8.80
CA HIS A 82 -4.56 0.79 -8.35
C HIS A 82 -3.60 0.34 -9.47
N ARG A 83 -4.12 -0.34 -10.51
CA ARG A 83 -3.40 -0.80 -11.69
C ARG A 83 -3.12 0.32 -12.71
N LEU A 84 -3.74 1.49 -12.55
CA LEU A 84 -3.58 2.60 -13.50
C LEU A 84 -2.37 3.47 -13.12
N LYS A 85 -1.52 3.78 -14.11
CA LYS A 85 -0.44 4.76 -14.01
C LYS A 85 -0.66 5.87 -15.03
N HIS A 86 -0.29 7.10 -14.67
CA HIS A 86 -0.27 8.21 -15.63
C HIS A 86 0.70 7.90 -16.76
N TYR A 87 0.26 8.12 -17.99
CA TYR A 87 1.15 8.15 -19.14
C TYR A 87 1.86 9.50 -19.14
N TYR A 88 3.20 9.50 -19.07
CA TYR A 88 4.01 10.70 -19.22
C TYR A 88 4.62 10.68 -20.63
N GLU A 89 4.19 11.58 -21.51
CA GLU A 89 4.83 11.82 -22.81
C GLU A 89 6.26 12.32 -22.58
N GLY A 90 7.24 11.42 -22.66
CA GLY A 90 8.63 11.76 -22.36
C GLY A 90 9.58 10.57 -22.23
N PHE A 91 9.04 9.34 -22.14
CA PHE A 91 9.85 8.14 -22.33
C PHE A 91 10.04 7.86 -23.82
N PRO A 92 11.27 7.59 -24.32
CA PRO A 92 11.43 7.09 -25.67
C PRO A 92 10.64 5.78 -25.75
N SER A 93 9.62 5.78 -26.60
CA SER A 93 8.82 4.60 -26.93
C SER A 93 9.74 3.59 -27.62
N GLY A 94 10.46 2.80 -26.81
CA GLY A 94 11.12 1.58 -27.28
C GLY A 94 10.05 0.65 -27.86
N GLU A 95 10.38 0.00 -28.98
CA GLU A 95 9.50 -0.87 -29.75
C GLU A 95 8.60 -1.73 -28.85
N VAL A 96 7.29 -1.47 -28.93
CA VAL A 96 6.29 -2.32 -28.30
C VAL A 96 6.16 -3.57 -29.17
N GLU A 97 6.82 -4.66 -28.79
CA GLU A 97 6.57 -5.97 -29.38
C GLU A 97 5.08 -6.30 -29.29
N THR A 98 4.44 -6.33 -30.43
CA THR A 98 3.02 -6.64 -30.55
C THR A 98 2.88 -8.16 -30.58
N ILE A 99 2.70 -8.78 -29.42
CA ILE A 99 2.40 -10.21 -29.33
C ILE A 99 0.96 -10.42 -29.84
N ARG A 100 0.83 -11.02 -31.02
CA ARG A 100 -0.45 -11.55 -31.52
C ARG A 100 -0.77 -12.82 -30.73
N LEU A 101 -1.78 -12.75 -29.88
CA LEU A 101 -2.34 -13.94 -29.23
C LEU A 101 -3.26 -14.61 -30.25
N ASP A 102 -2.68 -15.45 -31.10
CA ASP A 102 -3.46 -16.36 -31.92
C ASP A 102 -4.20 -17.34 -30.98
N VAL A 103 -5.48 -17.53 -31.26
CA VAL A 103 -6.38 -18.41 -30.50
C VAL A 103 -5.78 -19.81 -30.51
N LEU A 104 -5.40 -20.32 -29.32
CA LEU A 104 -5.07 -21.73 -29.15
C LEU A 104 -6.33 -22.55 -29.46
N THR A 105 -6.42 -23.05 -30.69
CA THR A 105 -7.33 -24.13 -31.04
C THR A 105 -6.76 -25.39 -30.37
N CYS A 106 -7.39 -25.82 -29.28
CA CYS A 106 -7.11 -27.11 -28.67
C CYS A 106 -7.59 -28.23 -29.61
N PRO A 107 -6.73 -29.18 -30.02
CA PRO A 107 -7.21 -30.38 -30.71
C PRO A 107 -7.82 -31.36 -29.69
N ASN A 108 -8.96 -31.96 -30.07
CA ASN A 108 -9.57 -33.12 -29.39
C ASN A 108 -8.73 -34.38 -29.56
#